data_AF-A0A392QTS8-F1
#
_entry.id   AF-A0A392QTS8-F1
#
_cell.length_a   1.000
_cell.length_b   1.000
_cell.length_c   1.000
_cell.angle_alpha   90.00
_cell.angle_beta   90.00
_cell.angle_gamma   90.00
#
_symmetry.space_group_name_H-M   'P 1'
#
loop_
_entity.id
_entity.type
_entity.pdbx_description
1 polymer ?
#
loop_
_entity_poly.entity_id
_entity_poly.type
_entity_poly.pdbx_seq_one_letter_code
_entity_poly.pdbx_strand_id
1 'polypeptide(L)' 'HQQYTDYELGMATYQYNMAYRMDLELPPFSPPLMAAVQDYRARTPIPSYCPLYPQPADIEGHF' A
#
# COMPACT_ATOMS: atom_id res chain seq x y z
N HIS A 1 6.27 21.18 -12.06
CA HIS A 1 5.46 20.28 -11.22
C HIS A 1 5.29 18.98 -11.99
N GLN A 2 5.89 17.89 -11.52
CA GLN A 2 5.71 16.58 -12.14
C GLN A 2 4.33 16.06 -11.75
N GLN A 3 3.49 15.76 -12.73
CA GLN A 3 2.13 15.26 -12.51
C GLN A 3 2.14 13.74 -12.67
N TYR A 4 1.57 13.04 -11.70
CA TYR A 4 1.42 11.59 -11.70
C TYR A 4 -0.05 11.24 -11.88
N THR A 5 -0.32 10.19 -12.63
CA THR A 5 -1.67 9.65 -12.80
C THR A 5 -2.12 8.86 -11.56
N ASP A 6 -3.43 8.71 -11.37
CA ASP A 6 -3.98 7.89 -10.29
C ASP A 6 -3.49 6.44 -10.34
N TYR A 7 -3.26 5.92 -11.54
CA TYR A 7 -2.69 4.58 -11.74
C TYR A 7 -1.26 4.48 -11.23
N GLU A 8 -0.38 5.42 -11.59
CA GLU A 8 1.02 5.43 -11.14
C GLU A 8 1.12 5.57 -9.61
N LEU A 9 0.30 6.46 -9.03
CA LEU A 9 0.23 6.67 -7.59
C LEU A 9 -0.33 5.44 -6.87
N GLY A 10 -1.35 4.80 -7.44
CA GLY A 10 -1.91 3.54 -6.92
C GLY A 10 -0.88 2.41 -6.93
N MET A 11 -0.13 2.25 -8.02
CA MET A 11 0.90 1.22 -8.14
C MET A 11 2.08 1.45 -7.19
N ALA A 12 2.55 2.69 -7.06
CA ALA A 12 3.61 3.03 -6.11
C ALA A 12 3.16 2.79 -4.66
N THR A 13 1.91 3.14 -4.34
CA THR A 13 1.32 2.88 -3.02
C THR A 13 1.18 1.39 -2.74
N TYR A 14 0.73 0.60 -3.72
CA TYR A 14 0.64 -0.86 -3.60
C TYR A 14 2.01 -1.49 -3.34
N GLN A 15 3.02 -1.13 -4.13
CA GLN A 15 4.38 -1.65 -3.96
C GLN A 15 4.99 -1.27 -2.61
N TYR A 16 4.79 -0.02 -2.16
CA TYR A 16 5.22 0.41 -0.83
C TYR A 16 4.59 -0.44 0.28
N ASN A 17 3.27 -0.63 0.23
CA ASN A 17 2.56 -1.42 1.24
C ASN A 17 2.94 -2.90 1.22
N MET A 18 3.15 -3.46 0.03
CA MET A 18 3.60 -4.83 -0.16
C MET A 18 5.01 -5.03 0.40
N ALA A 19 5.95 -4.14 0.06
CA ALA A 19 7.31 -4.19 0.58
C ALA A 19 7.33 -4.14 2.11
N TYR A 20 6.56 -3.23 2.70
CA TYR A 20 6.45 -3.12 4.16
C TYR A 20 5.82 -4.36 4.82
N ARG A 21 4.74 -4.91 4.23
CA ARG A 21 4.00 -6.05 4.84
C ARG A 21 4.74 -7.37 4.71
N MET A 22 5.48 -7.56 3.63
CA MET A 22 6.21 -8.78 3.35
C MET A 22 7.69 -8.69 3.73
N ASP A 23 8.11 -7.58 4.35
CA ASP A 23 9.51 -7.29 4.70
C ASP A 23 10.44 -7.43 3.49
N LEU A 24 9.98 -6.97 2.31
CA LEU A 24 10.76 -6.95 1.08
C LEU A 24 11.48 -5.62 0.93
N GLU A 25 12.56 -5.62 0.15
CA GLU A 25 13.26 -4.39 -0.22
C GLU A 25 12.32 -3.44 -0.97
N LEU A 26 12.34 -2.18 -0.56
CA LEU A 26 11.55 -1.14 -1.20
C LEU A 26 12.19 -0.78 -2.56
N PRO A 27 11.41 -0.75 -3.66
CA PRO A 27 11.91 -0.25 -4.93
C PRO A 27 12.45 1.19 -4.80
N PRO A 28 13.50 1.55 -5.56
CA PRO A 28 14.06 2.90 -5.50
C PRO A 28 13.09 3.91 -6.13
N PHE A 29 12.19 4.45 -5.31
CA PHE A 29 11.27 5.51 -5.70
C PHE A 29 11.94 6.88 -5.58
N SER A 30 11.63 7.79 -6.52
CA SER A 30 12.13 9.15 -6.47
C SER A 30 11.48 9.93 -5.31
N PRO A 31 12.20 10.87 -4.66
CA PRO A 31 11.61 11.68 -3.58
C PRO A 31 10.31 12.41 -3.97
N PRO A 32 10.18 13.00 -5.19
CA PRO A 32 8.93 13.64 -5.61
C PRO A 32 7.75 12.66 -5.71
N LEU A 33 7.99 11.42 -6.17
CA LEU A 33 6.97 10.39 -6.23
C LEU A 33 6.52 9.97 -4.83
N MET A 34 7.45 9.82 -3.89
CA MET A 34 7.12 9.47 -2.51
C MET A 34 6.32 10.55 -1.77
N ALA A 35 6.57 11.83 -2.08
CA ALA A 35 5.75 12.94 -1.59
C ALA A 35 4.33 12.86 -2.19
N ALA A 36 4.22 12.65 -3.50
CA ALA A 36 2.92 12.52 -4.16
C ALA A 36 2.11 11.30 -3.68
N VAL A 37 2.77 10.17 -3.40
CA VAL A 37 2.16 8.96 -2.82
C VAL A 37 1.58 9.23 -1.42
N GLN A 38 2.28 9.99 -0.58
CA GLN A 38 1.77 10.36 0.75
C GLN A 38 0.52 11.23 0.65
N ASP A 39 0.55 12.27 -0.20
CA ASP A 39 -0.60 13.12 -0.45
C ASP A 39 -1.78 12.34 -1.04
N TYR A 40 -1.49 11.42 -1.97
CA TYR A 40 -2.49 10.53 -2.58
C TYR A 40 -3.15 9.62 -1.55
N ARG A 41 -2.38 9.03 -0.62
CA ARG A 41 -2.90 8.18 0.46
C ARG A 41 -3.77 8.94 1.45
N ALA A 42 -3.46 10.22 1.70
CA ALA A 42 -4.29 11.06 2.56
C ALA A 42 -5.65 11.40 1.92
N ARG A 43 -5.68 11.53 0.59
CA ARG A 43 -6.90 11.84 -0.18
C ARG A 43 -7.73 10.60 -0.51
N THR A 44 -7.06 9.48 -0.71
CA THR A 44 -7.65 8.22 -1.16
C THR A 44 -7.35 7.18 -0.09
N PRO A 45 -8.16 7.12 0.99
CA PRO A 45 -8.02 6.06 1.96
C PRO A 45 -8.23 4.74 1.22
N ILE A 46 -7.14 3.99 1.04
CA ILE A 46 -7.23 2.63 0.47
C ILE A 46 -8.17 1.88 1.41
N PRO A 47 -9.28 1.31 0.91
CA PRO A 47 -10.10 0.44 1.72
C PRO A 47 -9.17 -0.62 2.30
N SER A 48 -9.11 -0.73 3.63
CA SER A 48 -8.37 -1.84 4.20
C SER A 48 -9.11 -3.09 3.70
N TYR A 49 -8.48 -3.85 2.80
CA TYR A 49 -8.97 -5.15 2.36
C TYR A 49 -8.78 -6.20 3.47
N CYS A 50 -8.10 -5.82 4.57
CA CYS A 50 -7.81 -6.65 5.74
C CYS A 50 -9.03 -7.26 6.46
N PRO A 51 -10.22 -6.63 6.55
CA PRO A 51 -11.38 -7.24 7.21
C PRO A 51 -11.93 -8.47 6.47
N LEU A 52 -11.52 -8.71 5.21
CA LEU A 52 -12.00 -9.83 4.40
C LEU A 52 -11.08 -11.07 4.48
N TYR A 53 -9.91 -10.95 5.14
CA TYR A 53 -9.03 -12.09 5.38
C TYR A 53 -9.26 -12.62 6.79
N PRO A 54 -9.49 -13.93 6.96
CA PRO A 54 -9.55 -14.53 8.29
C PRO A 54 -8.20 -14.28 8.98
N GLN A 55 -8.26 -13.75 10.20
CA GLN A 55 -7.08 -13.61 11.03
C GLN A 55 -6.64 -15.01 11.48
N PRO A 56 -5.36 -15.23 11.81
CA PRO A 56 -4.90 -16.52 12.33
C PRO A 56 -5.76 -17.05 13.50
N ALA A 57 -6.28 -16.16 14.34
CA ALA A 57 -7.23 -16.49 15.42
C ALA A 57 -8.56 -17.09 14.91
N ASP A 58 -9.03 -16.70 13.72
CA ASP A 58 -10.22 -17.25 13.07
C ASP A 58 -9.93 -18.64 12.47
N ILE A 59 -8.67 -18.98 12.24
CA ILE A 59 -8.22 -20.26 11.67
C ILE A 59 -7.99 -21.29 12.80
N GLU A 60 -7.45 -20.85 13.94
CA GLU A 60 -7.13 -21.72 15.08
C GLU A 60 -8.36 -22.26 15.83
N GLY A 61 -9.52 -21.60 15.72
CA GLY A 61 -10.77 -22.07 16.35
C GLY A 61 -11.47 -23.24 15.63
N HIS A 62 -10.92 -23.73 14.52
CA HIS A 62 -11.53 -24.74 13.65
C HIS A 62 -10.84 -26.12 13.66
N PHE A 63 -9.85 -26.34 14.54
CA PHE A 63 -9.23 -27.66 14.74
C PHE A 63 -9.76 -28.39 15.96
#